data_AF-A0A960HTP2-F1
#
_entry.id   AF-A0A960HTP2-F1
#
_cell.length_a   1.000
_cell.length_b   1.000
_cell.length_c   1.000
_cell.angle_alpha   90.00
_cell.angle_beta   90.00
_cell.angle_gamma   90.00
#
_symmetry.space_group_name_H-M   'P 1'
#
loop_
_entity.id
_entity.type
_entity.pdbx_description
1 polymer ?
#
loop_
_entity_poly.entity_id
_entity_poly.type
_entity_poly.pdbx_seq_one_letter_code
_entity_poly.pdbx_strand_id
1 'polypeptide(L)'
;RRQEQIDSCAVVGVDEVEFLGLPDGAVEEGLGLRSDLAAAIRRHKPEVVLSINFRDSWGGHSWNHADHRAVGRALLDAVRDAANPWMFPERGTAWSGVRFVAFSGSPEPTHAVDTTDTFEIGVRSLEAHRVYLDNLGGEMASPDEFLRGAAETTGPRIGVALAAAFELVG
;
A
#
# COMPACT_ATOMS: atom_id res chain seq x y z
N ARG A 1 -16.49 -2.20 -7.13
CA ARG A 1 -15.50 -1.82 -6.11
C ARG A 1 -15.04 -2.99 -5.25
N ARG A 2 -15.82 -3.56 -4.30
CA ARG A 2 -15.34 -4.68 -3.45
C ARG A 2 -14.97 -5.95 -4.24
N GLN A 3 -15.84 -6.40 -5.16
CA GLN A 3 -15.54 -7.57 -5.99
C GLN A 3 -14.31 -7.33 -6.88
N GLU A 4 -14.21 -6.16 -7.51
CA GLU A 4 -13.03 -5.79 -8.32
C GLU A 4 -11.72 -5.83 -7.51
N GLN A 5 -11.75 -5.42 -6.24
CA GLN A 5 -10.58 -5.54 -5.37
C GLN A 5 -10.21 -7.01 -5.09
N ILE A 6 -11.21 -7.87 -4.84
CA ILE A 6 -10.98 -9.32 -4.63
C ILE A 6 -10.40 -9.94 -5.91
N ASP A 7 -10.99 -9.64 -7.07
CA ASP A 7 -10.54 -10.15 -8.36
C ASP A 7 -9.10 -9.68 -8.66
N SER A 8 -8.80 -8.40 -8.40
CA SER A 8 -7.46 -7.81 -8.52
C SER A 8 -6.43 -8.53 -7.64
N CYS A 9 -6.78 -8.76 -6.36
CA CYS A 9 -5.95 -9.49 -5.41
C CYS A 9 -5.67 -10.93 -5.88
N ALA A 10 -6.69 -11.63 -6.38
CA ALA A 10 -6.54 -12.99 -6.88
C ALA A 10 -5.57 -13.09 -8.06
N VAL A 11 -5.51 -12.08 -8.94
CA VAL A 11 -4.56 -12.04 -10.08
C VAL A 11 -3.11 -12.09 -9.62
N VAL A 12 -2.78 -11.49 -8.48
CA VAL A 12 -1.43 -11.48 -7.89
C VAL A 12 -1.22 -12.54 -6.81
N GLY A 13 -2.16 -13.50 -6.68
CA GLY A 13 -2.05 -14.62 -5.74
C GLY A 13 -2.37 -14.27 -4.29
N VAL A 14 -3.17 -13.23 -4.05
CA VAL A 14 -3.68 -12.88 -2.72
C VAL A 14 -5.05 -13.51 -2.51
N ASP A 15 -5.14 -14.44 -1.56
CA ASP A 15 -6.36 -15.21 -1.28
C ASP A 15 -7.24 -14.60 -0.17
N GLU A 16 -6.69 -13.69 0.63
CA GLU A 16 -7.39 -13.07 1.76
C GLU A 16 -7.44 -11.55 1.62
N VAL A 17 -8.67 -11.00 1.68
CA VAL A 17 -8.92 -9.56 1.59
C VAL A 17 -9.86 -9.16 2.73
N GLU A 18 -9.39 -8.26 3.58
CA GLU A 18 -10.19 -7.68 4.67
C GLU A 18 -10.64 -6.26 4.31
N PHE A 19 -11.93 -5.96 4.50
CA PHE A 19 -12.48 -4.62 4.31
C PHE A 19 -12.84 -4.00 5.66
N LEU A 20 -12.12 -2.94 6.06
CA LEU A 20 -12.40 -2.21 7.31
C LEU A 20 -13.71 -1.40 7.27
N GLY A 21 -14.32 -1.23 6.09
CA GLY A 21 -15.63 -0.56 5.95
C GLY A 21 -15.61 0.96 6.16
N LEU A 22 -14.42 1.57 6.16
CA LEU A 22 -14.26 3.03 6.26
C LEU A 22 -14.72 3.70 4.96
N PRO A 23 -15.50 4.81 5.02
CA PRO A 23 -15.90 5.53 3.82
C PRO A 23 -14.72 6.21 3.13
N ASP A 24 -14.74 6.18 1.80
CA ASP A 24 -13.77 6.84 0.91
C ASP A 24 -13.76 8.36 1.14
N GLY A 25 -12.58 8.95 1.33
CA GLY A 25 -12.36 10.36 1.62
C GLY A 25 -12.67 10.77 3.06
N ALA A 26 -12.98 9.82 3.94
CA ALA A 26 -13.34 10.07 5.34
C ALA A 26 -12.49 9.26 6.33
N VAL A 27 -11.29 8.83 5.93
CA VAL A 27 -10.40 8.11 6.84
C VAL A 27 -9.74 9.11 7.78
N GLU A 28 -9.97 8.93 9.08
CA GLU A 28 -9.42 9.78 10.13
C GLU A 28 -8.27 9.10 10.87
N GLU A 29 -7.22 9.87 11.14
CA GLU A 29 -6.15 9.46 12.04
C GLU A 29 -6.70 9.37 13.47
N GLY A 30 -6.61 8.20 14.08
CA GLY A 30 -7.12 8.02 15.43
C GLY A 30 -6.95 6.61 15.98
N LEU A 31 -7.33 6.47 17.25
CA LEU A 31 -7.22 5.19 17.98
C LEU A 31 -8.09 4.08 17.35
N GLY A 32 -9.22 4.43 16.71
CA GLY A 32 -10.07 3.44 16.03
C GLY A 32 -9.33 2.76 14.88
N LEU A 33 -8.81 3.56 13.93
CA LEU A 33 -8.02 3.06 12.81
C LEU A 33 -6.78 2.29 13.28
N ARG A 34 -6.04 2.82 14.26
CA ARG A 34 -4.89 2.13 14.86
C ARG A 34 -5.26 0.79 15.50
N SER A 35 -6.39 0.71 16.21
CA SER A 35 -6.90 -0.52 16.83
C SER A 35 -7.18 -1.59 15.79
N ASP A 36 -7.84 -1.23 14.69
CA ASP A 36 -8.19 -2.19 13.62
C ASP A 36 -6.94 -2.65 12.84
N LEU A 37 -6.01 -1.75 12.55
CA LEU A 37 -4.73 -2.09 11.92
C LEU A 37 -3.86 -2.97 12.82
N ALA A 38 -3.75 -2.64 14.11
CA ALA A 38 -3.00 -3.45 15.09
C ALA A 38 -3.62 -4.85 15.23
N ALA A 39 -4.95 -4.95 15.20
CA ALA A 39 -5.65 -6.23 15.21
C ALA A 39 -5.29 -7.08 13.98
N ALA A 40 -5.23 -6.48 12.78
CA ALA A 40 -4.83 -7.17 11.55
C ALA A 40 -3.37 -7.65 11.62
N ILE A 41 -2.45 -6.79 12.08
CA ILE A 41 -1.03 -7.14 12.27
C ILE A 41 -0.88 -8.33 13.23
N ARG A 42 -1.66 -8.38 14.32
CA ARG A 42 -1.59 -9.48 15.30
C ARG A 42 -2.18 -10.79 14.79
N ARG A 43 -3.21 -10.73 13.93
CA ARG A 43 -3.77 -11.91 13.26
C ARG A 43 -2.78 -12.50 12.26
N HIS A 44 -2.26 -11.65 11.37
CA HIS A 44 -1.44 -12.06 10.24
C HIS A 44 0.04 -12.25 10.56
N LYS A 45 0.52 -11.68 11.68
CA LYS A 45 1.91 -11.74 12.14
C LYS A 45 2.93 -11.47 11.01
N PRO A 46 2.79 -10.37 10.26
CA PRO A 46 3.65 -10.12 9.11
C PRO A 46 5.08 -9.74 9.53
N GLU A 47 6.05 -10.07 8.66
CA GLU A 47 7.42 -9.55 8.75
C GLU A 47 7.58 -8.23 8.00
N VAL A 48 6.75 -8.00 6.96
CA VAL A 48 6.78 -6.80 6.11
C VAL A 48 5.36 -6.29 5.96
N VAL A 49 5.19 -4.98 6.06
CA VAL A 49 3.90 -4.32 5.79
C VAL A 49 4.08 -3.40 4.59
N LEU A 50 3.16 -3.46 3.62
CA LEU A 50 3.15 -2.58 2.46
C LEU A 50 2.04 -1.55 2.59
N SER A 51 2.31 -0.31 2.19
CA SER A 51 1.31 0.75 2.12
C SER A 51 1.66 1.78 1.05
N ILE A 52 0.85 2.82 0.93
CA ILE A 52 1.02 3.91 -0.04
C ILE A 52 1.50 5.17 0.67
N ASN A 53 2.23 6.01 -0.08
CA ASN A 53 2.81 7.28 0.37
C ASN A 53 1.99 8.02 1.43
N PHE A 54 2.60 8.28 2.60
CA PHE A 54 1.99 8.99 3.73
C PHE A 54 2.45 10.45 3.84
N ARG A 55 3.33 10.91 2.94
CA ARG A 55 3.85 12.28 2.91
C ARG A 55 2.79 13.25 2.40
N ASP A 56 3.05 14.53 2.61
CA ASP A 56 2.15 15.62 2.23
C ASP A 56 1.96 15.74 0.71
N SER A 57 2.97 15.37 -0.07
CA SER A 57 2.93 15.38 -1.53
C SER A 57 3.40 14.05 -2.14
N TRP A 58 3.07 13.84 -3.42
CA TRP A 58 3.67 12.79 -4.27
C TRP A 58 5.05 13.17 -4.80
N GLY A 59 5.65 14.26 -4.29
CA GLY A 59 6.75 14.96 -4.93
C GLY A 59 6.27 16.15 -5.75
N GLY A 60 7.10 17.19 -5.82
CA GLY A 60 6.73 18.45 -6.49
C GLY A 60 5.49 19.12 -5.88
N HIS A 61 4.62 19.67 -6.73
CA HIS A 61 3.44 20.45 -6.32
C HIS A 61 2.15 19.63 -6.17
N SER A 62 2.22 18.30 -6.26
CA SER A 62 1.04 17.42 -6.19
C SER A 62 0.70 17.08 -4.74
N TRP A 63 -0.39 17.64 -4.22
CA TRP A 63 -0.87 17.35 -2.86
C TRP A 63 -1.40 15.92 -2.76
N ASN A 64 -0.98 15.20 -1.72
CA ASN A 64 -1.40 13.83 -1.50
C ASN A 64 -2.86 13.75 -1.00
N HIS A 65 -3.50 12.61 -1.21
CA HIS A 65 -4.85 12.37 -0.72
C HIS A 65 -4.87 12.30 0.81
N ALA A 66 -5.94 12.82 1.43
CA ALA A 66 -6.06 12.82 2.90
C ALA A 66 -6.01 11.41 3.47
N ASP A 67 -6.71 10.45 2.84
CA ASP A 67 -6.74 9.08 3.32
C ASP A 67 -5.37 8.38 3.23
N HIS A 68 -4.57 8.65 2.20
CA HIS A 68 -3.23 8.04 2.09
C HIS A 68 -2.34 8.45 3.26
N ARG A 69 -2.39 9.74 3.59
CA ARG A 69 -1.70 10.28 4.75
C ARG A 69 -2.22 9.69 6.05
N ALA A 70 -3.55 9.63 6.21
CA ALA A 70 -4.18 9.12 7.42
C ALA A 70 -3.86 7.63 7.65
N VAL A 71 -4.05 6.80 6.63
CA VAL A 71 -3.74 5.37 6.67
C VAL A 71 -2.26 5.14 6.94
N GLY A 72 -1.37 5.80 6.20
CA GLY A 72 0.05 5.54 6.32
C GLY A 72 0.64 5.99 7.66
N ARG A 73 0.22 7.13 8.21
CA ARG A 73 0.63 7.57 9.56
C ARG A 73 0.06 6.68 10.65
N ALA A 74 -1.23 6.34 10.58
CA ALA A 74 -1.85 5.44 11.53
C ALA A 74 -1.23 4.02 11.49
N LEU A 75 -0.79 3.56 10.32
CA LEU A 75 -0.14 2.26 10.16
C LEU A 75 1.22 2.18 10.87
N LEU A 76 2.02 3.25 10.80
CA LEU A 76 3.29 3.33 11.53
C LEU A 76 3.08 3.21 13.04
N ASP A 77 2.10 3.95 13.58
CA ASP A 77 1.73 3.84 14.99
C ASP A 77 1.16 2.45 15.32
N ALA A 78 0.31 1.90 14.44
CA ALA A 78 -0.31 0.60 14.63
C ALA A 78 0.71 -0.55 14.67
N VAL A 79 1.83 -0.45 13.95
CA VAL A 79 2.95 -1.41 14.07
C VAL A 79 3.55 -1.39 15.48
N ARG A 80 3.75 -0.20 16.06
CA ARG A 80 4.22 -0.07 17.45
C ARG A 80 3.17 -0.57 18.45
N ASP A 81 1.91 -0.25 18.21
CA ASP A 81 0.79 -0.72 19.05
C ASP A 81 0.63 -2.25 18.99
N ALA A 82 0.79 -2.85 17.81
CA ALA A 82 0.70 -4.29 17.63
C ALA A 82 1.76 -5.03 18.46
N ALA A 83 2.96 -4.46 18.58
CA ALA A 83 4.06 -4.98 19.40
C ALA A 83 3.90 -4.71 20.91
N ASN A 84 3.02 -3.79 21.30
CA ASN A 84 2.82 -3.40 22.69
C ASN A 84 1.70 -4.23 23.35
N PRO A 85 2.00 -5.08 24.35
CA PRO A 85 0.98 -5.89 25.02
C PRO A 85 -0.03 -5.07 25.84
N TRP A 86 0.26 -3.80 26.13
CA TRP A 86 -0.63 -2.90 26.87
C TRP A 86 -1.58 -2.10 25.99
N MET A 87 -1.33 -2.07 24.67
CA MET A 87 -2.16 -1.35 23.73
C MET A 87 -3.16 -2.30 23.08
N PHE A 88 -4.44 -1.94 23.07
CA PHE A 88 -5.53 -2.78 22.52
C PHE A 88 -5.43 -4.27 22.90
N PRO A 89 -5.20 -4.65 24.17
CA PRO A 89 -4.96 -6.05 24.56
C PRO A 89 -6.10 -6.99 24.14
N GLU A 90 -7.32 -6.47 24.02
CA GLU A 90 -8.51 -7.18 23.54
C GLU A 90 -8.44 -7.56 22.05
N ARG A 91 -7.51 -6.99 21.28
CA ARG A 91 -7.33 -7.23 19.84
C ARG A 91 -6.32 -8.33 19.50
N GLY A 92 -5.98 -9.17 20.47
CA GLY A 92 -5.11 -10.34 20.29
C GLY A 92 -3.72 -10.16 20.87
N THR A 93 -2.93 -11.24 20.84
CA THR A 93 -1.57 -11.28 21.38
C THR A 93 -0.63 -10.33 20.64
N ALA A 94 0.21 -9.63 21.39
CA ALA A 94 1.20 -8.72 20.81
C ALA A 94 2.12 -9.43 19.80
N TRP A 95 2.47 -8.71 18.74
CA TRP A 95 3.36 -9.17 17.67
C TRP A 95 4.43 -8.12 17.39
N SER A 96 5.69 -8.49 17.62
CA SER A 96 6.86 -7.62 17.40
C SER A 96 7.72 -8.08 16.22
N GLY A 97 7.19 -8.89 15.31
CA GLY A 97 7.94 -9.46 14.19
C GLY A 97 7.95 -8.61 12.92
N VAL A 98 7.22 -7.48 12.88
CA VAL A 98 7.30 -6.54 11.75
C VAL A 98 8.70 -5.94 11.72
N ARG A 99 9.41 -6.12 10.60
CA ARG A 99 10.78 -5.65 10.39
C ARG A 99 10.84 -4.24 9.83
N PHE A 100 9.92 -3.93 8.92
CA PHE A 100 9.76 -2.61 8.31
C PHE A 100 8.39 -2.49 7.64
N VAL A 101 7.98 -1.25 7.40
CA VAL A 101 6.89 -0.87 6.52
C VAL A 101 7.50 -0.27 5.25
N ALA A 102 7.05 -0.71 4.09
CA ALA A 102 7.48 -0.19 2.79
C ALA A 102 6.34 0.59 2.11
N PHE A 103 6.60 1.85 1.81
CA PHE A 103 5.62 2.77 1.22
C PHE A 103 5.91 2.98 -0.26
N SER A 104 4.98 2.60 -1.13
CA SER A 104 5.05 2.85 -2.56
C SER A 104 4.70 4.30 -2.89
N GLY A 105 5.26 4.81 -3.99
CA GLY A 105 4.99 6.16 -4.50
C GLY A 105 5.42 7.29 -3.56
N SER A 106 6.27 7.01 -2.57
CA SER A 106 6.88 8.05 -1.75
C SER A 106 7.83 8.92 -2.59
N PRO A 107 7.90 10.24 -2.34
CA PRO A 107 8.93 11.11 -2.91
C PRO A 107 10.33 10.86 -2.35
N GLU A 108 10.45 10.04 -1.30
CA GLU A 108 11.70 9.71 -0.60
C GLU A 108 12.02 8.20 -0.69
N PRO A 109 12.02 7.58 -1.88
CA PRO A 109 12.27 6.14 -1.98
C PRO A 109 13.72 5.81 -1.61
N THR A 110 13.89 4.78 -0.80
CA THR A 110 15.21 4.32 -0.33
C THR A 110 15.60 2.97 -0.91
N HIS A 111 14.64 2.18 -1.36
CA HIS A 111 14.85 0.84 -1.92
C HIS A 111 14.00 0.64 -3.17
N ALA A 112 14.34 -0.37 -3.95
CA ALA A 112 13.56 -0.80 -5.09
C ALA A 112 13.63 -2.32 -5.27
N VAL A 113 12.61 -2.89 -5.89
CA VAL A 113 12.48 -4.31 -6.18
C VAL A 113 12.31 -4.49 -7.69
N ASP A 114 13.08 -5.40 -8.29
CA ASP A 114 12.92 -5.79 -9.69
C ASP A 114 11.55 -6.44 -9.90
N THR A 115 10.78 -5.89 -10.83
CA THR A 115 9.46 -6.37 -11.20
C THR A 115 9.40 -6.81 -12.66
N THR A 116 10.53 -6.92 -13.35
CA THR A 116 10.60 -7.20 -14.80
C THR A 116 9.80 -8.46 -15.17
N ASP A 117 9.97 -9.55 -14.43
CA ASP A 117 9.30 -10.83 -14.72
C ASP A 117 7.83 -10.88 -14.26
N THR A 118 7.41 -9.96 -13.39
CA THR A 118 6.08 -9.96 -12.76
C THR A 118 5.22 -8.78 -13.19
N PHE A 119 5.76 -7.86 -13.99
CA PHE A 119 5.13 -6.60 -14.36
C PHE A 119 3.75 -6.80 -15.00
N GLU A 120 3.65 -7.72 -15.96
CA GLU A 120 2.40 -8.03 -16.67
C GLU A 120 1.30 -8.59 -15.74
N ILE A 121 1.68 -9.25 -14.65
CA ILE A 121 0.71 -9.69 -13.63
C ILE A 121 0.19 -8.48 -12.84
N GLY A 122 1.06 -7.52 -12.53
CA GLY A 122 0.68 -6.26 -11.90
C GLY A 122 -0.26 -5.41 -12.76
N VAL A 123 -0.01 -5.34 -14.07
CA VAL A 123 -0.91 -4.67 -15.02
C VAL A 123 -2.30 -5.30 -15.01
N ARG A 124 -2.39 -6.63 -15.14
CA ARG A 124 -3.68 -7.35 -15.10
C ARG A 124 -4.42 -7.19 -13.78
N SER A 125 -3.71 -7.06 -12.66
CA SER A 125 -4.31 -6.76 -11.36
C SER A 125 -4.97 -5.38 -11.37
N LEU A 126 -4.28 -4.35 -11.89
CA LEU A 126 -4.84 -3.01 -12.01
C LEU A 126 -6.03 -2.95 -12.98
N GLU A 127 -5.99 -3.70 -14.09
CA GLU A 127 -7.08 -3.80 -15.07
C GLU A 127 -8.39 -4.35 -14.49
N ALA A 128 -8.35 -5.12 -13.40
CA ALA A 128 -9.55 -5.61 -12.74
C ALA A 128 -10.42 -4.47 -12.15
N HIS A 129 -9.86 -3.28 -11.94
CA HIS A 129 -10.56 -2.11 -11.42
C HIS A 129 -11.32 -1.31 -12.50
N ARG A 130 -12.18 -2.00 -13.25
CA ARG A 130 -12.86 -1.46 -14.45
C ARG A 130 -13.62 -0.16 -14.17
N VAL A 131 -14.43 -0.11 -13.11
CA VAL A 131 -15.19 1.11 -12.77
C VAL A 131 -14.26 2.27 -12.43
N TYR A 132 -13.10 2.02 -11.82
CA TYR A 132 -12.14 3.07 -11.54
C TYR A 132 -11.52 3.59 -12.84
N LEU A 133 -11.04 2.69 -13.70
CA LEU A 133 -10.40 3.03 -14.97
C LEU A 133 -11.33 3.73 -15.95
N ASP A 134 -12.59 3.32 -16.04
CA ASP A 134 -13.62 3.95 -16.91
C ASP A 134 -13.89 5.41 -16.54
N ASN A 135 -13.53 5.84 -15.33
CA ASN A 135 -13.70 7.22 -14.86
C ASN A 135 -12.39 8.04 -14.90
N LEU A 136 -11.31 7.49 -15.45
CA LEU A 136 -10.04 8.19 -15.66
C LEU A 136 -9.89 8.63 -17.12
N GLY A 137 -9.10 9.67 -17.32
CA GLY A 137 -8.66 10.13 -18.64
C GLY A 137 -7.15 10.25 -18.70
N GLY A 138 -6.60 10.30 -19.93
CA GLY A 138 -5.16 10.41 -20.17
C GLY A 138 -4.39 9.11 -19.87
N GLU A 139 -3.08 9.22 -19.63
CA GLU A 139 -2.19 8.08 -19.35
C GLU A 139 -2.64 7.23 -18.15
N MET A 140 -3.37 7.82 -17.19
CA MET A 140 -3.91 7.08 -16.04
C MET A 140 -5.07 6.14 -16.40
N ALA A 141 -5.65 6.26 -17.60
CA ALA A 141 -6.67 5.34 -18.09
C ALA A 141 -6.06 4.04 -18.65
N SER A 142 -4.73 4.01 -18.90
CA SER A 142 -3.99 2.83 -19.33
C SER A 142 -3.15 2.28 -18.17
N PRO A 143 -3.56 1.17 -17.55
CA PRO A 143 -2.79 0.52 -16.49
C PRO A 143 -1.34 0.21 -16.87
N ASP A 144 -1.11 -0.24 -18.11
CA ASP A 144 0.23 -0.54 -18.61
C ASP A 144 1.09 0.73 -18.67
N GLU A 145 0.63 1.76 -19.38
CA GLU A 145 1.40 2.99 -19.57
C GLU A 145 1.71 3.65 -18.22
N PHE A 146 0.73 3.72 -17.33
CA PHE A 146 0.88 4.28 -16.00
C PHE A 146 1.92 3.53 -15.16
N LEU A 147 1.79 2.21 -15.03
CA LEU A 147 2.71 1.41 -14.22
C LEU A 147 4.11 1.33 -14.86
N ARG A 148 4.18 1.26 -16.19
CA ARG A 148 5.43 1.11 -16.93
C ARG A 148 6.25 2.38 -16.84
N GLY A 149 5.62 3.54 -17.03
CA GLY A 149 6.27 4.84 -16.85
C GLY A 149 6.88 4.98 -15.46
N ALA A 150 6.15 4.60 -14.41
CA ALA A 150 6.68 4.61 -13.05
C ALA A 150 7.86 3.62 -12.87
N ALA A 151 7.72 2.39 -13.36
CA ALA A 151 8.72 1.35 -13.19
C ALA A 151 10.03 1.63 -13.97
N GLU A 152 9.94 2.21 -15.16
CA GLU A 152 11.09 2.59 -16.00
C GLU A 152 11.88 3.77 -15.42
N THR A 153 11.26 4.61 -14.57
CA THR A 153 12.01 5.65 -13.86
C THR A 153 12.96 5.08 -12.80
N THR A 154 12.66 3.87 -12.30
CA THR A 154 13.39 3.24 -11.20
C THR A 154 14.31 2.12 -11.68
N GLY A 155 13.85 1.27 -12.61
CA GLY A 155 14.58 0.07 -13.08
C GLY A 155 16.05 0.33 -13.44
N PRO A 156 16.34 1.28 -14.36
CA PRO A 156 17.70 1.56 -14.79
C PRO A 156 18.63 2.01 -13.65
N ARG A 157 18.09 2.60 -12.57
CA ARG A 157 18.88 3.05 -11.42
C ARG A 157 19.43 1.89 -10.58
N ILE A 158 18.83 0.70 -10.70
CA ILE A 158 19.28 -0.51 -10.02
C ILE A 158 19.76 -1.61 -10.99
N GLY A 159 19.88 -1.27 -12.28
CA GLY A 159 20.41 -2.17 -13.30
C GLY A 159 19.41 -3.20 -13.85
N VAL A 160 18.11 -2.94 -13.76
CA VAL A 160 17.04 -3.82 -14.29
C VAL A 160 16.11 -3.04 -15.22
N ALA A 161 15.21 -3.73 -15.93
CA ALA A 161 14.30 -3.06 -16.87
C ALA A 161 13.19 -2.30 -16.13
N LEU A 162 12.51 -2.97 -15.21
CA LEU A 162 11.35 -2.44 -14.49
C LEU A 162 11.54 -2.68 -13.00
N ALA A 163 11.32 -1.64 -12.18
CA ALA A 163 11.41 -1.78 -10.73
C ALA A 163 10.36 -0.94 -10.00
N ALA A 164 9.82 -1.49 -8.92
CA ALA A 164 8.97 -0.75 -7.99
C ALA A 164 9.82 -0.13 -6.86
N ALA A 165 9.69 1.19 -6.66
CA ALA A 165 10.40 1.92 -5.61
C ALA A 165 9.58 2.01 -4.31
N PHE A 166 10.27 1.94 -3.17
CA PHE A 166 9.68 2.02 -1.84
C PHE A 166 10.51 2.89 -0.89
N GLU A 167 9.83 3.66 -0.04
CA GLU A 167 10.41 4.22 1.18
C GLU A 167 10.24 3.18 2.31
N LEU A 168 11.35 2.71 2.89
CA LEU A 168 11.33 1.78 4.01
C LEU A 168 11.43 2.53 5.35
N VAL A 169 10.56 2.19 6.28
CA VAL A 169 10.53 2.70 7.66
C VAL A 169 10.53 1.51 8.63
N GLY A 170 11.48 1.45 9.57
CA GLY A 170 11.60 0.38 10.58
C GLY A 170 12.08 0.91 11.93
#